data_AF-A0AAV4JYW5-F1
#
_entry.id   AF-A0AAV4JYW5-F1
#
_cell.length_a   1.000
_cell.length_b   1.000
_cell.length_c   1.000
_cell.angle_alpha   90.00
_cell.angle_beta   90.00
_cell.angle_gamma   90.00
#
_symmetry.space_group_name_H-M   'P 1'
#
loop_
_entity.id
_entity.type
_entity.pdbx_description
1 polymer ?
#
loop_
_entity_poly.entity_id
_entity_poly.type
_entity_poly.pdbx_seq_one_letter_code
_entity_poly.pdbx_strand_id
1 'polypeptide(L)'
;MRPEDRGRRFIITYRLADDMLTIYEPPVRNSGIIGGKFLERTRVAKPGSSLEKPEYYGPQDFYIGAVIEIFKHRFIITNADAFVLKYIEDHKSQFPDQTYSTIREKVGQYPGPKEAMKGGPMKVQRQPGDLELMVMQVRAQLKKIAITDKSRVDEMFLRYNNDRTGFIDVNNLRDLCKRLQLPIDDDVLQAVICQITPDPEGRVSLEDFRQFIEST
;
A
#
# COMPACT_ATOMS: atom_id res chain seq x y z
N MET A 1 3.04 6.62 -28.37
CA MET A 1 2.10 6.69 -27.23
C MET A 1 0.94 5.79 -27.59
N ARG A 2 0.69 4.74 -26.81
CA ARG A 2 -0.43 3.84 -27.11
C ARG A 2 -1.74 4.58 -26.77
N PRO A 3 -2.84 4.35 -27.50
CA PRO A 3 -4.10 5.06 -27.26
C PRO A 3 -4.65 4.80 -25.85
N GLU A 4 -4.39 3.61 -25.29
CA GLU A 4 -4.71 3.19 -23.91
C GLU A 4 -4.00 4.01 -22.82
N ASP A 5 -2.89 4.70 -23.14
CA ASP A 5 -2.18 5.54 -22.18
C ASP A 5 -2.79 6.93 -22.02
N ARG A 6 -3.71 7.32 -22.93
CA ARG A 6 -4.34 8.63 -22.91
C ARG A 6 -5.34 8.71 -21.77
N GLY A 7 -5.11 9.63 -20.83
CA GLY A 7 -6.01 9.90 -19.69
C GLY A 7 -5.66 9.14 -18.41
N ARG A 8 -4.65 8.26 -18.43
CA ARG A 8 -4.09 7.65 -17.20
C ARG A 8 -3.40 8.72 -16.36
N ARG A 9 -3.66 8.71 -15.06
CA ARG A 9 -3.07 9.66 -14.10
C ARG A 9 -2.20 8.90 -13.13
N PHE A 10 -1.01 9.45 -12.88
CA PHE A 10 -0.03 8.87 -11.99
C PHE A 10 0.33 9.88 -10.90
N ILE A 11 0.72 9.37 -9.74
CA ILE A 11 1.35 10.13 -8.67
C ILE A 11 2.83 9.84 -8.73
N ILE A 12 3.63 10.90 -8.84
CA ILE A 12 5.09 10.82 -8.72
C ILE A 12 5.46 11.36 -7.34
N THR A 13 6.16 10.56 -6.54
CA THR A 13 6.63 10.96 -5.22
C THR A 13 8.15 11.03 -5.23
N TYR A 14 8.70 12.23 -5.01
CA TYR A 14 10.13 12.46 -4.84
C TYR A 14 10.48 12.52 -3.34
N ARG A 15 11.53 11.81 -2.94
CA ARG A 15 12.03 11.83 -1.56
C ARG A 15 13.32 12.66 -1.46
N LEU A 16 13.25 13.77 -0.73
CA LEU A 16 14.39 14.67 -0.50
C LEU A 16 15.52 14.04 0.33
N ALA A 17 15.23 13.03 1.13
CA ALA A 17 16.25 12.39 1.99
C ALA A 17 17.26 11.54 1.22
N ASP A 18 16.90 11.08 0.02
CA ASP A 18 17.64 10.04 -0.70
C ASP A 18 17.55 10.14 -2.23
N ASP A 19 16.95 11.21 -2.76
CA ASP A 19 16.75 11.47 -4.19
C ASP A 19 16.01 10.37 -4.97
N MET A 20 15.26 9.51 -4.29
CA MET A 20 14.54 8.42 -4.94
C MET A 20 13.12 8.82 -5.32
N LEU A 21 12.67 8.25 -6.45
CA LEU A 21 11.34 8.43 -7.02
C LEU A 21 10.51 7.16 -6.91
N THR A 22 9.23 7.31 -6.62
CA THR A 22 8.22 6.26 -6.82
C THR A 22 7.11 6.76 -7.72
N ILE A 23 6.50 5.85 -8.49
CA ILE A 23 5.35 6.18 -9.35
C ILE A 23 4.22 5.22 -9.03
N TYR A 24 3.05 5.77 -8.75
CA TYR A 24 1.85 5.02 -8.40
C TYR A 24 0.68 5.44 -9.29
N GLU A 25 -0.04 4.48 -9.84
CA GLU A 25 -1.28 4.70 -10.57
C GLU A 25 -2.48 4.40 -9.66
N PRO A 26 -3.30 5.40 -9.30
CA PRO A 26 -4.51 5.16 -8.53
C PRO A 26 -5.48 4.24 -9.28
N PRO A 27 -6.09 3.24 -8.62
CA PRO A 27 -7.07 2.39 -9.26
C PRO A 27 -8.32 3.21 -9.62
N VAL A 28 -8.76 3.10 -10.87
CA VAL A 28 -9.97 3.76 -11.38
C VAL A 28 -11.03 2.69 -11.64
N ARG A 29 -12.21 2.83 -11.04
CA ARG A 29 -13.33 1.92 -11.29
C ARG A 29 -13.71 1.96 -12.77
N ASN A 30 -14.01 0.79 -13.35
CA ASN A 30 -14.45 0.64 -14.74
C ASN A 30 -13.41 1.06 -15.81
N SER A 31 -12.13 1.21 -15.46
CA SER A 31 -11.08 1.54 -16.44
C SER A 31 -10.56 0.34 -17.24
N GLY A 32 -10.78 -0.88 -16.76
CA GLY A 32 -10.18 -2.10 -17.32
C GLY A 32 -8.67 -2.23 -17.08
N ILE A 33 -8.06 -1.29 -16.34
CA ILE A 33 -6.63 -1.26 -16.03
C ILE A 33 -6.44 -1.50 -14.54
N ILE A 34 -5.62 -2.49 -14.19
CA ILE A 34 -5.19 -2.74 -12.81
C ILE A 34 -4.18 -1.64 -12.45
N GLY A 35 -4.63 -0.63 -11.70
CA GLY A 35 -3.74 0.39 -11.12
C GLY A 35 -2.80 -0.23 -10.08
N GLY A 36 -1.81 0.53 -9.62
CA GLY A 36 -0.85 0.05 -8.64
C GLY A 36 0.53 0.70 -8.75
N LYS A 37 1.53 0.03 -8.19
CA LYS A 37 2.93 0.49 -8.25
C LYS A 37 3.42 0.39 -9.69
N PHE A 38 3.67 1.54 -10.31
CA PHE A 38 4.24 1.63 -11.67
C PHE A 38 5.76 1.61 -11.63
N LEU A 39 6.34 2.30 -10.64
CA LEU A 39 7.79 2.31 -10.39
C LEU A 39 8.07 2.18 -8.90
N GLU A 40 8.89 1.18 -8.56
CA GLU A 40 9.45 1.06 -7.21
C GLU A 40 10.52 2.12 -6.97
N ARG A 41 10.82 2.36 -5.68
CA ARG A 41 11.77 3.37 -5.21
C ARG A 41 13.11 3.25 -5.94
N THR A 42 13.33 4.15 -6.89
CA THR A 42 14.47 4.12 -7.80
C THR A 42 15.03 5.53 -7.98
N ARG A 43 16.35 5.65 -8.03
CA ARG A 43 17.00 6.91 -8.42
C ARG A 43 17.01 7.00 -9.95
N VAL A 44 16.36 8.01 -10.51
CA VAL A 44 16.14 8.09 -11.97
C VAL A 44 17.12 9.07 -12.61
N ALA A 45 17.88 8.58 -13.59
CA ALA A 45 18.78 9.38 -14.39
C ALA A 45 18.04 10.15 -15.50
N LYS A 46 18.52 11.33 -15.83
CA LYS A 46 18.01 12.18 -16.91
C LYS A 46 18.29 11.54 -18.27
N PRO A 47 17.43 11.76 -19.27
CA PRO A 47 17.69 11.30 -20.63
C PRO A 47 18.98 11.93 -21.15
N GLY A 48 19.87 11.09 -21.70
CA GLY A 48 21.14 11.55 -22.25
C GLY A 48 22.30 11.65 -21.26
N SER A 49 22.11 11.33 -19.98
CA SER A 49 23.24 11.21 -19.05
C SER A 49 24.13 10.02 -19.43
N SER A 50 25.45 10.17 -19.37
CA SER A 50 26.39 9.08 -19.63
C SER A 50 26.49 8.14 -18.43
N LEU A 51 26.85 6.87 -18.66
CA LEU A 51 27.09 5.90 -17.58
C LEU A 51 28.26 6.32 -16.67
N GLU A 52 29.20 7.09 -17.21
CA GLU A 52 30.37 7.59 -16.47
C GLU A 52 30.06 8.84 -15.64
N LYS A 53 29.00 9.59 -16.01
CA LYS A 53 28.54 10.78 -15.28
C LYS A 53 27.01 10.85 -15.29
N PRO A 54 26.35 10.00 -14.47
CA PRO A 54 24.90 10.01 -14.40
C PRO A 54 24.41 11.30 -13.74
N GLU A 55 23.52 12.01 -14.43
CA GLU A 55 22.80 13.16 -13.90
C GLU A 55 21.41 12.70 -13.50
N TYR A 56 21.05 12.86 -12.22
CA TYR A 56 19.75 12.42 -11.70
C TYR A 56 18.75 13.57 -11.69
N TYR A 57 17.46 13.23 -11.77
CA TYR A 57 16.41 14.22 -11.55
C TYR A 57 16.47 14.72 -10.10
N GLY A 58 16.37 16.04 -9.95
CA GLY A 58 16.25 16.71 -8.66
C GLY A 58 14.89 17.40 -8.52
N PRO A 59 14.57 17.95 -7.33
CA PRO A 59 13.29 18.61 -7.08
C PRO A 59 13.06 19.80 -8.03
N GLN A 60 14.12 20.48 -8.46
CA GLN A 60 14.09 21.60 -9.40
C GLN A 60 13.62 21.23 -10.81
N ASP A 61 13.68 19.96 -11.20
CA ASP A 61 13.18 19.49 -12.50
C ASP A 61 11.65 19.31 -12.50
N PHE A 62 10.99 19.32 -11.34
CA PHE A 62 9.56 19.10 -11.20
C PHE A 62 8.81 20.44 -11.06
N TYR A 63 8.29 20.95 -12.19
CA TYR A 63 7.39 22.10 -12.25
C TYR A 63 6.18 21.76 -13.13
N ILE A 64 5.07 22.51 -12.99
CA ILE A 64 3.88 22.21 -13.80
C ILE A 64 4.19 22.46 -15.27
N GLY A 65 3.86 21.48 -16.12
CA GLY A 65 4.18 21.45 -17.54
C GLY A 65 5.51 20.77 -17.86
N ALA A 66 6.35 20.47 -16.87
CA ALA A 66 7.59 19.73 -17.07
C ALA A 66 7.31 18.34 -17.66
N VAL A 67 8.14 17.92 -18.61
CA VAL A 67 8.10 16.58 -19.21
C VAL A 67 9.23 15.75 -18.62
N ILE A 68 8.88 14.75 -17.81
CA ILE A 68 9.83 13.86 -17.14
C ILE A 68 9.86 12.53 -17.88
N GLU A 69 11.04 12.15 -18.38
CA GLU A 69 11.26 10.85 -18.99
C GLU A 69 11.85 9.86 -17.98
N ILE A 70 11.15 8.75 -17.76
CA ILE A 70 11.52 7.69 -16.82
C ILE A 70 11.35 6.35 -17.53
N PHE A 71 12.45 5.61 -17.73
CA PHE A 71 12.45 4.31 -18.43
C PHE A 71 11.68 4.30 -19.78
N LYS A 72 11.90 5.32 -20.63
CA LYS A 72 11.22 5.54 -21.92
C LYS A 72 9.72 5.87 -21.83
N HIS A 73 9.18 6.04 -20.63
CA HIS A 73 7.87 6.62 -20.40
C HIS A 73 8.00 8.12 -20.15
N ARG A 74 7.18 8.92 -20.83
CA ARG A 74 7.17 10.38 -20.67
C ARG A 74 5.93 10.80 -19.90
N PHE A 75 6.14 11.46 -18.78
CA PHE A 75 5.11 12.00 -17.90
C PHE A 75 5.09 13.52 -18.01
N ILE A 76 3.91 14.11 -17.94
CA ILE A 76 3.75 15.57 -17.87
C ILE A 76 3.26 15.89 -16.47
N ILE A 77 3.96 16.77 -15.77
CA ILE A 77 3.53 17.22 -14.44
C ILE A 77 2.35 18.17 -14.62
N THR A 78 1.15 17.72 -14.26
CA THR A 78 -0.09 18.51 -14.45
C THR A 78 -0.56 19.22 -13.19
N ASN A 79 -0.16 18.72 -12.01
CA ASN A 79 -0.56 19.26 -10.71
C ASN A 79 0.50 18.91 -9.64
N ALA A 80 0.41 19.55 -8.47
CA ALA A 80 1.26 19.31 -7.32
C ALA A 80 0.44 19.42 -6.02
N ASP A 81 0.84 18.68 -4.99
CA ASP A 81 0.19 18.71 -3.68
C ASP A 81 0.48 20.04 -2.94
N ALA A 82 -0.39 20.43 -2.02
CA ALA A 82 -0.21 21.60 -1.16
C ALA A 82 1.09 21.53 -0.34
N PHE A 83 1.52 20.32 0.06
CA PHE A 83 2.81 20.12 0.72
C PHE A 83 4.00 20.51 -0.17
N VAL A 84 3.92 20.23 -1.48
CA VAL A 84 4.97 20.60 -2.44
C VAL A 84 5.03 22.11 -2.60
N LEU A 85 3.87 22.78 -2.67
CA LEU A 85 3.82 24.25 -2.72
C LEU A 85 4.50 24.85 -1.48
N LYS A 86 4.14 24.40 -0.28
CA LYS A 86 4.72 24.90 0.96
C LYS A 86 6.24 24.71 1.00
N TYR A 87 6.72 23.53 0.59
CA TYR A 87 8.16 23.25 0.54
C TYR A 87 8.91 24.20 -0.39
N ILE A 88 8.36 24.47 -1.57
CA ILE A 88 8.94 25.41 -2.55
C ILE A 88 8.86 26.85 -2.04
N GLU A 89 7.80 27.21 -1.31
CA GLU A 89 7.68 28.52 -0.65
C GLU A 89 8.76 28.77 0.40
N ASP A 90 9.07 27.76 1.20
CA ASP A 90 10.10 27.83 2.24
C ASP A 90 11.52 27.86 1.64
N HIS A 91 11.69 27.33 0.42
CA HIS A 91 12.99 27.17 -0.24
C HIS A 91 13.10 27.93 -1.57
N LYS A 92 12.38 29.06 -1.74
CA LYS A 92 12.27 29.80 -3.01
C LYS A 92 13.60 30.08 -3.70
N SER A 93 14.68 30.33 -2.95
CA SER A 93 16.00 30.59 -3.50
C SER A 93 16.64 29.42 -4.25
N GLN A 94 16.16 28.18 -4.01
CA GLN A 94 16.66 26.96 -4.65
C GLN A 94 15.88 26.59 -5.93
N PHE A 95 14.77 27.28 -6.21
CA PHE A 95 13.88 26.96 -7.33
C PHE A 95 13.80 28.14 -8.30
N PRO A 96 13.67 27.88 -9.61
CA PRO A 96 13.32 28.92 -10.57
C PRO A 96 11.99 29.59 -10.22
N ASP A 97 11.86 30.91 -10.43
CA ASP A 97 10.63 31.66 -10.17
C ASP A 97 9.40 31.10 -10.91
N GLN A 98 9.63 30.51 -12.08
CA GLN A 98 8.61 29.85 -12.89
C GLN A 98 8.01 28.63 -12.19
N THR A 99 8.82 27.88 -11.43
CA THR A 99 8.37 26.68 -10.69
C THR A 99 7.37 27.05 -9.62
N TYR A 100 7.66 28.07 -8.82
CA TYR A 100 6.75 28.55 -7.78
C TYR A 100 5.43 29.08 -8.36
N SER A 101 5.52 29.93 -9.39
CA SER A 101 4.36 30.57 -10.01
C SER A 101 3.39 29.55 -10.61
N THR A 102 3.93 28.55 -11.32
CA THR A 102 3.13 27.52 -11.98
C THR A 102 2.49 26.54 -11.00
N ILE A 103 3.19 26.18 -9.92
CA ILE A 103 2.65 25.29 -8.88
C ILE A 103 1.56 26.00 -8.09
N ARG A 104 1.77 27.27 -7.68
CA ARG A 104 0.78 28.06 -6.93
C ARG A 104 -0.56 28.19 -7.67
N GLU A 105 -0.54 28.37 -8.99
CA GLU A 105 -1.76 28.52 -9.80
C GLU A 105 -2.60 27.23 -9.86
N LYS A 106 -1.97 26.06 -9.73
CA LYS A 106 -2.60 24.74 -9.93
C LYS A 106 -2.81 23.93 -8.66
N VAL A 107 -2.29 24.40 -7.52
CA VAL A 107 -2.54 23.82 -6.20
C VAL A 107 -4.03 23.93 -5.90
N GLY A 108 -4.72 22.79 -5.83
CA GLY A 108 -6.12 22.84 -5.41
C GLY A 108 -6.99 21.60 -5.52
N GLN A 109 -6.58 20.47 -6.10
CA GLN A 109 -7.53 19.35 -6.30
C GLN A 109 -6.97 17.93 -6.18
N TYR A 110 -5.79 17.73 -5.57
CA TYR A 110 -5.32 16.39 -5.23
C TYR A 110 -5.47 16.14 -3.73
N PRO A 111 -6.51 15.42 -3.26
CA PRO A 111 -6.68 15.05 -1.86
C PRO A 111 -5.74 13.90 -1.49
N GLY A 112 -4.44 14.03 -1.77
CA GLY A 112 -3.45 12.96 -1.64
C GLY A 112 -3.90 11.62 -2.28
N PRO A 113 -3.22 10.51 -2.01
CA PRO A 113 -3.97 9.28 -1.82
C PRO A 113 -4.99 9.62 -0.73
N LYS A 114 -6.29 9.58 -1.04
CA LYS A 114 -7.24 9.28 0.04
C LYS A 114 -6.63 8.06 0.70
N GLU A 115 -6.24 8.14 1.98
CA GLU A 115 -6.19 6.93 2.81
C GLU A 115 -7.39 6.13 2.34
N ALA A 116 -7.16 4.93 1.79
CA ALA A 116 -8.22 4.13 1.20
C ALA A 116 -9.41 4.35 2.10
N MET A 117 -10.42 5.10 1.62
CA MET A 117 -11.44 5.63 2.51
C MET A 117 -11.98 4.34 3.09
N LYS A 118 -11.61 4.02 4.33
CA LYS A 118 -12.15 2.86 5.03
C LYS A 118 -13.59 3.26 4.99
N GLY A 119 -14.35 2.65 4.07
CA GLY A 119 -15.76 2.99 3.92
C GLY A 119 -16.24 2.94 5.36
N GLY A 120 -16.63 4.10 5.90
CA GLY A 120 -17.00 4.18 7.31
C GLY A 120 -17.91 2.99 7.55
N PRO A 121 -17.63 2.16 8.56
CA PRO A 121 -17.93 0.72 8.56
C PRO A 121 -19.22 0.51 7.80
N MET A 122 -19.13 -0.08 6.60
CA MET A 122 -20.32 -0.41 5.84
C MET A 122 -21.18 -1.17 6.85
N LYS A 123 -22.32 -0.59 7.25
CA LYS A 123 -23.24 -1.26 8.16
C LYS A 123 -23.83 -2.39 7.33
N VAL A 124 -23.05 -3.45 7.18
CA VAL A 124 -23.48 -4.72 6.64
C VAL A 124 -24.44 -5.22 7.70
N GLN A 125 -25.73 -5.08 7.43
CA GLN A 125 -26.76 -5.73 8.19
C GLN A 125 -26.54 -7.23 7.97
N ARG A 126 -25.81 -7.88 8.87
CA ARG A 126 -25.46 -9.29 8.74
C ARG A 126 -26.74 -10.11 8.71
N GLN A 127 -26.90 -10.91 7.67
CA GLN A 127 -27.94 -11.91 7.59
C GLN A 127 -27.52 -13.17 8.35
N PRO A 128 -28.47 -13.98 8.83
CA PRO A 128 -28.14 -15.26 9.44
C PRO A 128 -27.34 -16.13 8.45
N GLY A 129 -26.15 -16.57 8.86
CA GLY A 129 -25.21 -17.36 8.03
C GLY A 129 -24.00 -16.57 7.51
N ASP A 130 -24.02 -15.24 7.52
CA ASP A 130 -22.88 -14.42 7.07
C ASP A 130 -21.63 -14.64 7.94
N LEU A 131 -21.81 -14.78 9.25
CA LEU A 131 -20.71 -15.03 10.20
C LEU A 131 -19.99 -16.35 9.87
N GLU A 132 -20.74 -17.41 9.62
CA GLU A 132 -20.19 -18.74 9.27
C GLU A 132 -19.39 -18.67 7.96
N LEU A 133 -19.93 -17.97 6.95
CA LEU A 133 -19.28 -17.82 5.65
C LEU A 133 -17.98 -17.02 5.75
N MET A 134 -17.95 -15.97 6.56
CA MET A 134 -16.75 -15.16 6.80
C MET A 134 -15.68 -15.96 7.54
N VAL A 135 -16.06 -16.74 8.56
CA VAL A 135 -15.14 -17.62 9.28
C VAL A 135 -14.57 -18.70 8.36
N MET A 136 -15.40 -19.30 7.49
CA MET A 136 -14.94 -20.24 6.47
C MET A 136 -13.94 -19.59 5.49
N GLN A 137 -14.20 -18.35 5.06
CA GLN A 137 -13.30 -17.61 4.18
C GLN A 137 -11.95 -17.31 4.86
N VAL A 138 -11.95 -16.91 6.14
CA VAL A 138 -10.74 -16.71 6.95
C VAL A 138 -9.92 -18.00 7.02
N ARG A 139 -10.57 -19.12 7.34
CA ARG A 139 -9.92 -20.45 7.40
C ARG A 139 -9.31 -20.83 6.04
N ALA A 140 -10.04 -20.65 4.95
CA ALA A 140 -9.55 -21.00 3.60
C ALA A 140 -8.31 -20.19 3.20
N GLN A 141 -8.26 -18.91 3.55
CA GLN A 141 -7.11 -18.04 3.24
C GLN A 141 -5.89 -18.39 4.08
N LEU A 142 -6.07 -18.63 5.39
CA LEU A 142 -4.98 -19.08 6.27
C LEU A 142 -4.39 -20.42 5.81
N LYS A 143 -5.24 -21.36 5.40
CA LYS A 143 -4.80 -22.63 4.79
C LYS A 143 -4.03 -22.43 3.49
N LYS A 144 -4.51 -21.57 2.59
CA LYS A 144 -3.85 -21.31 1.30
C LYS A 144 -2.42 -20.78 1.48
N ILE A 145 -2.19 -19.95 2.49
CA ILE A 145 -0.88 -19.40 2.82
C ILE A 145 0.06 -20.52 3.29
N ALA A 146 -0.41 -21.39 4.18
CA ALA A 146 0.37 -22.51 4.69
C ALA A 146 0.73 -23.57 3.63
N ILE A 147 -0.11 -23.76 2.62
CA ILE A 147 0.17 -24.69 1.52
C ILE A 147 1.24 -24.13 0.56
N THR A 148 1.29 -22.81 0.41
CA THR A 148 2.22 -22.14 -0.53
C THR A 148 3.64 -22.05 0.03
N ASP A 149 3.80 -22.06 1.37
CA ASP A 149 5.08 -22.04 2.07
C ASP A 149 5.23 -23.34 2.89
N LYS A 150 5.84 -24.37 2.28
CA LYS A 150 5.92 -25.74 2.84
C LYS A 150 6.89 -25.89 4.02
N SER A 151 7.77 -24.93 4.20
CA SER A 151 8.49 -24.73 5.45
C SER A 151 7.68 -23.72 6.25
N ARG A 152 7.78 -23.70 7.58
CA ARG A 152 7.45 -22.51 8.39
C ARG A 152 6.02 -22.29 8.94
N VAL A 153 5.17 -23.28 9.22
CA VAL A 153 4.03 -22.97 10.14
C VAL A 153 4.59 -22.43 11.46
N ASP A 154 5.69 -23.01 11.94
CA ASP A 154 6.48 -22.52 13.07
C ASP A 154 7.05 -21.12 12.85
N GLU A 155 7.67 -20.84 11.70
CA GLU A 155 8.20 -19.50 11.50
C GLU A 155 7.12 -18.46 11.13
N MET A 156 5.93 -18.88 10.68
CA MET A 156 4.75 -18.03 10.55
C MET A 156 4.28 -17.65 11.95
N PHE A 157 4.17 -18.62 12.85
CA PHE A 157 3.89 -18.38 14.26
C PHE A 157 4.89 -17.38 14.87
N LEU A 158 6.20 -17.59 14.66
CA LEU A 158 7.26 -16.68 15.15
C LEU A 158 7.20 -15.27 14.56
N ARG A 159 6.75 -15.11 13.31
CA ARG A 159 6.58 -13.78 12.68
C ARG A 159 5.44 -12.97 13.29
N TYR A 160 4.44 -13.64 13.85
CA TYR A 160 3.24 -12.99 14.38
C TYR A 160 3.22 -12.98 15.92
N ASN A 161 3.98 -13.83 16.60
CA ASN A 161 4.28 -13.73 18.02
C ASN A 161 5.44 -12.74 18.27
N ASN A 162 5.19 -11.44 18.00
CA ASN A 162 6.22 -10.39 18.10
C ASN A 162 6.77 -10.22 19.52
N ASP A 163 5.96 -10.48 20.53
CA ASP A 163 6.33 -10.33 21.95
C ASP A 163 7.08 -11.53 22.51
N ARG A 164 7.30 -12.59 21.71
CA ARG A 164 7.95 -13.86 22.11
C ARG A 164 7.35 -14.51 23.35
N THR A 165 6.08 -14.21 23.62
CA THR A 165 5.31 -14.76 24.75
C THR A 165 5.04 -16.25 24.60
N GLY A 166 5.29 -16.84 23.42
CA GLY A 166 4.96 -18.24 23.11
C GLY A 166 3.53 -18.45 22.66
N PHE A 167 2.73 -17.38 22.54
CA PHE A 167 1.32 -17.39 22.15
C PHE A 167 1.01 -16.23 21.21
N ILE A 168 0.09 -16.45 20.27
CA ILE A 168 -0.51 -15.37 19.46
C ILE A 168 -1.76 -14.90 20.21
N ASP A 169 -1.76 -13.65 20.69
CA ASP A 169 -2.94 -13.05 21.32
C ASP A 169 -3.89 -12.43 20.27
N VAL A 170 -5.05 -11.98 20.74
CA VAL A 170 -6.11 -11.38 19.90
C VAL A 170 -5.59 -10.19 19.07
N ASN A 171 -4.66 -9.38 19.58
CA ASN A 171 -4.10 -8.25 18.84
C ASN A 171 -3.16 -8.72 17.74
N ASN A 172 -2.28 -9.68 18.03
CA ASN A 172 -1.41 -10.30 17.03
C ASN A 172 -2.23 -10.98 15.92
N LEU A 173 -3.32 -11.67 16.27
CA LEU A 173 -4.22 -12.29 15.30
C LEU A 173 -4.99 -11.24 14.47
N ARG A 174 -5.40 -10.15 15.10
CA ARG A 174 -6.02 -9.00 14.40
C ARG A 174 -5.06 -8.39 13.38
N ASP A 175 -3.78 -8.23 13.72
CA ASP A 175 -2.76 -7.75 12.78
C ASP A 175 -2.48 -8.75 11.64
N LEU A 176 -2.53 -10.06 11.93
CA LEU A 176 -2.47 -11.11 10.91
C LEU A 176 -3.66 -10.97 9.93
N CYS A 177 -4.88 -10.93 10.44
CA CYS A 177 -6.08 -10.77 9.63
C CYS A 177 -6.04 -9.48 8.79
N LYS A 178 -5.56 -8.37 9.37
CA LYS A 178 -5.40 -7.09 8.68
C LYS A 178 -4.40 -7.16 7.53
N ARG A 179 -3.24 -7.81 7.72
CA ARG A 179 -2.23 -7.99 6.66
C ARG A 179 -2.74 -8.88 5.53
N LEU A 180 -3.55 -9.88 5.86
CA LEU A 180 -4.15 -10.81 4.92
C LEU A 180 -5.44 -10.28 4.27
N GLN A 181 -5.83 -9.03 4.57
CA GLN A 181 -7.07 -8.41 4.08
C GLN A 181 -8.33 -9.22 4.40
N LEU A 182 -8.30 -9.90 5.55
CA LEU A 182 -9.41 -10.68 6.10
C LEU A 182 -10.36 -9.77 6.90
N PRO A 183 -11.63 -10.17 7.08
CA PRO A 183 -12.55 -9.46 7.97
C PRO A 183 -11.95 -9.35 9.38
N ILE A 184 -12.02 -8.14 9.96
CA ILE A 184 -11.42 -7.79 11.27
C ILE A 184 -12.48 -7.48 12.33
N ASP A 185 -13.75 -7.77 12.02
CA ASP A 185 -14.87 -7.58 12.94
C ASP A 185 -14.67 -8.41 14.20
N ASP A 186 -14.93 -7.82 15.38
CA ASP A 186 -14.68 -8.47 16.68
C ASP A 186 -15.41 -9.82 16.83
N ASP A 187 -16.64 -9.95 16.35
CA ASP A 187 -17.39 -11.20 16.42
C ASP A 187 -16.87 -12.26 15.45
N VAL A 188 -16.38 -11.86 14.27
CA VAL A 188 -15.75 -12.78 13.31
C VAL A 188 -14.40 -13.24 13.87
N LEU A 189 -13.60 -12.32 14.40
CA LEU A 189 -12.31 -12.62 15.01
C LEU A 189 -12.50 -13.53 16.23
N GLN A 190 -13.48 -13.25 17.08
CA GLN A 190 -13.80 -14.10 18.23
C GLN A 190 -14.24 -15.49 17.80
N ALA A 191 -15.11 -15.60 16.78
CA ALA A 191 -15.55 -16.88 16.25
C ALA A 191 -14.38 -17.68 15.65
N VAL A 192 -13.44 -17.02 14.96
CA VAL A 192 -12.21 -17.64 14.46
C VAL A 192 -11.32 -18.11 15.62
N ILE A 193 -11.11 -17.29 16.64
CA ILE A 193 -10.30 -17.66 17.84
C ILE A 193 -10.90 -18.88 18.53
N CYS A 194 -12.21 -18.91 18.74
CA CYS A 194 -12.91 -20.06 19.33
C CYS A 194 -12.80 -21.34 18.49
N GLN A 195 -12.51 -21.26 17.19
CA GLN A 195 -12.23 -22.42 16.36
C GLN A 195 -10.75 -22.84 16.38
N ILE A 196 -9.84 -21.92 16.74
CA ILE A 196 -8.40 -22.19 16.77
C ILE A 196 -7.99 -22.75 18.13
N THR A 197 -8.42 -22.14 19.23
CA THR A 197 -7.99 -22.51 20.59
C THR A 197 -9.16 -22.62 21.56
N PRO A 198 -9.14 -23.59 22.49
CA PRO A 198 -10.09 -23.67 23.60
C PRO A 198 -9.73 -22.70 24.75
N ASP A 199 -8.62 -21.99 24.67
CA ASP A 199 -8.16 -21.08 25.73
C ASP A 199 -9.16 -19.92 25.95
N PRO A 200 -9.63 -19.70 27.20
CA PRO A 200 -10.62 -18.67 27.51
C PRO A 200 -10.07 -17.23 27.38
N GLU A 201 -8.75 -17.05 27.39
CA GLU A 201 -8.10 -15.76 27.13
C GLU A 201 -7.87 -15.53 25.63
N GLY A 202 -8.22 -16.49 24.77
CA GLY A 202 -8.04 -16.43 23.32
C GLY A 202 -6.59 -16.50 22.87
N ARG A 203 -5.70 -17.07 23.70
CA ARG A 203 -4.28 -17.22 23.40
C ARG A 203 -4.06 -18.46 22.54
N VAL A 204 -3.62 -18.24 21.30
CA VAL A 204 -3.37 -19.31 20.34
C VAL A 204 -1.95 -19.83 20.53
N SER A 205 -1.81 -21.10 20.92
CA SER A 205 -0.51 -21.78 20.98
C SER A 205 -0.02 -22.19 19.59
N LEU A 206 1.25 -22.57 19.49
CA LEU A 206 1.82 -23.11 18.25
C LEU A 206 1.09 -24.39 17.81
N GLU A 207 0.72 -25.24 18.76
CA GLU A 207 -0.02 -26.48 18.50
C GLU A 207 -1.42 -26.21 17.99
N ASP A 208 -2.15 -25.27 18.62
CA ASP A 208 -3.48 -24.83 18.18
C ASP A 208 -3.43 -24.27 16.75
N PHE A 209 -2.46 -23.38 16.50
CA PHE A 209 -2.28 -22.75 15.19
C PHE A 209 -1.97 -23.78 14.10
N ARG A 210 -1.12 -24.76 14.43
CA ARG A 210 -0.73 -25.85 13.55
C ARG A 210 -1.91 -26.77 13.26
N GLN A 211 -2.63 -27.22 14.27
CA GLN A 211 -3.81 -28.07 14.11
C GLN A 211 -4.89 -27.37 13.28
N PHE A 212 -5.10 -26.07 13.49
CA PHE A 212 -6.07 -25.31 12.71
C PHE A 212 -5.71 -25.27 11.21
N ILE A 213 -4.44 -25.00 10.90
CA ILE A 213 -3.93 -24.92 9.53
C ILE A 213 -3.90 -26.30 8.85
N GLU A 214 -3.47 -27.34 9.56
CA GLU A 214 -3.31 -28.70 9.04
C GLU A 214 -4.61 -29.53 9.08
N SER A 215 -5.65 -29.06 9.80
CA SER A 215 -6.96 -29.73 9.84
C SER A 215 -7.59 -29.76 8.45
N THR A 216 -7.91 -30.96 7.93
CA THR A 216 -8.58 -31.13 6.64
C THR A 216 -9.96 -30.47 6.65
#